data_AF-A0A2C6WMD8-F1
#
_entry.id   AF-A0A2C6WMD8-F1
#
_cell.length_a   1.000
_cell.length_b   1.000
_cell.length_c   1.000
_cell.angle_alpha   90.00
_cell.angle_beta   90.00
_cell.angle_gamma   90.00
#
_symmetry.space_group_name_H-M   'P 1'
#
loop_
_entity.id
_entity.type
_entity.pdbx_description
1 polymer ?
#
loop_
_entity_poly.entity_id
_entity_poly.type
_entity_poly.pdbx_seq_one_letter_code
_entity_poly.pdbx_strand_id
1 'polypeptide(L)' 'MSNINIFEWNKVKSKIREIRQEIDETKQLDTIDRNKNRYLTNVLRELSVLENMVNDLMDQTKDSSPVNKIKRLYNRYK' A
#
# COMPACT_ATOMS: atom_id res chain seq x y z
N MET A 1 19.82 -2.92 5.78
CA MET A 1 18.38 -2.92 5.45
C MET A 1 18.23 -3.61 4.10
N SER A 2 17.42 -4.67 4.00
CA SER A 2 17.13 -5.28 2.68
C SER A 2 16.42 -4.25 1.81
N ASN A 3 16.93 -4.02 0.60
CA ASN A 3 16.25 -3.17 -0.39
C ASN A 3 14.97 -3.87 -0.85
N ILE A 4 13.83 -3.49 -0.27
CA ILE A 4 12.52 -3.88 -0.78
C ILE A 4 12.40 -3.32 -2.20
N ASN A 5 12.18 -4.20 -3.17
CA ASN A 5 11.98 -3.80 -4.57
C ASN A 5 10.49 -3.51 -4.84
N ILE A 6 10.19 -2.99 -6.03
CA ILE A 6 8.81 -2.65 -6.44
C ILE A 6 7.87 -3.87 -6.38
N PHE A 7 8.37 -5.07 -6.67
CA PHE A 7 7.57 -6.30 -6.65
C PHE A 7 7.14 -6.67 -5.22
N GLU A 8 8.06 -6.57 -4.25
CA GLU A 8 7.74 -6.77 -2.84
C GLU A 8 6.74 -5.72 -2.33
N TRP A 9 6.87 -4.45 -2.74
CA TRP A 9 5.87 -3.44 -2.42
C TRP A 9 4.48 -3.73 -3.01
N ASN A 10 4.42 -4.24 -4.25
CA ASN A 10 3.16 -4.65 -4.85
C ASN A 10 2.47 -5.79 -4.07
N LYS A 11 3.24 -6.73 -3.49
CA LYS A 11 2.68 -7.77 -2.60
C LYS A 11 2.06 -7.15 -1.35
N VAL A 12 2.74 -6.20 -0.72
CA VAL A 12 2.20 -5.47 0.45
C VAL A 12 0.89 -4.78 0.07
N LYS A 13 0.86 -4.07 -1.06
CA LYS A 13 -0.35 -3.39 -1.54
C LYS A 13 -1.49 -4.37 -1.84
N SER A 14 -1.19 -5.53 -2.44
CA SER A 14 -2.19 -6.59 -2.63
C SER A 14 -2.76 -7.07 -1.31
N LYS A 15 -1.90 -7.27 -0.29
CA LYS A 15 -2.35 -7.76 1.00
C LYS A 15 -3.24 -6.76 1.74
N ILE A 16 -2.92 -5.47 1.64
CA ILE A 16 -3.80 -4.40 2.15
C ILE A 16 -5.18 -4.48 1.48
N ARG A 17 -5.23 -4.68 0.16
CA ARG A 17 -6.49 -4.78 -0.58
C ARG A 17 -7.31 -6.00 -0.15
N GLU A 18 -6.68 -7.16 0.01
CA GLU A 18 -7.32 -8.38 0.51
C GLU A 18 -7.96 -8.14 1.89
N ILE A 19 -7.20 -7.57 2.83
CA ILE A 19 -7.70 -7.30 4.19
C ILE A 19 -8.88 -6.31 4.14
N ARG A 20 -8.80 -5.25 3.32
CA ARG A 20 -9.92 -4.31 3.16
C ARG A 20 -11.18 -5.01 2.66
N GLN A 21 -11.04 -5.89 1.67
CA GLN A 21 -12.15 -6.67 1.15
C GLN A 21 -12.75 -7.60 2.21
N GLU A 22 -11.92 -8.35 2.94
CA GLU A 22 -12.39 -9.23 4.03
C GLU A 22 -13.15 -8.43 5.11
N ILE A 23 -12.69 -7.22 5.44
CA ILE A 23 -13.38 -6.34 6.39
C ILE A 23 -14.72 -5.86 5.84
N ASP A 24 -14.77 -5.42 4.59
CA ASP A 24 -16.01 -4.95 3.95
C ASP A 24 -17.05 -6.08 3.85
N GLU A 25 -16.64 -7.30 3.52
CA GLU A 25 -17.48 -8.50 3.54
C GLU A 25 -17.99 -8.80 4.95
N THR A 26 -17.12 -8.74 5.95
CA THR A 26 -17.50 -8.97 7.36
C THR A 26 -18.52 -7.94 7.85
N LYS A 27 -18.40 -6.68 7.41
CA LYS A 27 -19.34 -5.60 7.77
C LYS A 27 -20.72 -5.75 7.12
N GLN A 28 -20.85 -6.54 6.05
CA GLN A 28 -22.14 -6.83 5.39
C GLN A 28 -22.92 -7.94 6.10
N LEU A 29 -22.32 -8.66 7.04
CA LEU A 29 -23.02 -9.69 7.80
C LEU A 29 -24.03 -9.04 8.76
N ASP A 30 -25.29 -9.47 8.67
CA ASP A 30 -26.40 -8.98 9.52
C ASP A 30 -26.18 -9.21 11.03
N THR A 31 -25.22 -10.06 11.39
CA THR A 31 -24.91 -10.47 12.76
C THR A 31 -23.86 -9.59 13.44
N ILE A 32 -23.28 -8.60 12.75
CA ILE A 32 -22.23 -7.76 13.32
C ILE A 32 -22.81 -6.76 14.34
N ASP A 33 -22.29 -6.80 15.56
CA ASP A 33 -22.67 -5.81 16.57
C ASP A 33 -22.02 -4.44 16.31
N ARG A 34 -22.60 -3.39 16.92
CA ARG A 34 -22.16 -2.00 16.73
C ARG A 34 -20.70 -1.75 17.14
N ASN A 35 -20.20 -2.43 18.16
CA ASN A 35 -18.82 -2.24 18.63
C ASN A 35 -17.83 -2.85 17.66
N LYS A 36 -18.09 -4.07 17.18
CA LYS A 36 -17.29 -4.71 16.13
C LYS A 36 -17.29 -3.89 14.84
N ASN A 37 -18.45 -3.39 14.40
CA ASN A 37 -18.54 -2.57 13.21
C ASN A 37 -17.73 -1.26 13.34
N ARG A 38 -17.77 -0.61 14.52
CA ARG A 38 -16.94 0.56 14.81
C ARG A 38 -15.45 0.23 14.77
N TYR A 39 -15.04 -0.89 15.38
CA TYR A 39 -13.66 -1.35 15.36
C TYR A 39 -13.16 -1.60 13.94
N LEU A 40 -13.90 -2.36 13.13
CA LEU A 40 -13.57 -2.61 11.72
C LEU A 40 -13.46 -1.31 10.90
N THR A 41 -14.31 -0.33 11.19
CA THR A 41 -14.23 1.00 10.56
C THR A 41 -12.95 1.73 10.93
N ASN A 42 -12.44 1.58 12.16
CA ASN A 42 -11.15 2.13 12.55
C ASN A 42 -10.00 1.44 11.83
N VAL A 43 -10.03 0.10 11.73
CA VAL A 43 -9.03 -0.67 10.99
C VAL A 43 -8.96 -0.23 9.52
N LEU A 44 -10.10 0.01 8.86
CA LEU A 44 -10.12 0.54 7.48
C LEU A 44 -9.42 1.91 7.35
N ARG A 45 -9.51 2.77 8.38
CA ARG A 45 -8.79 4.05 8.39
C ARG A 45 -7.28 3.84 8.53
N GLU A 46 -6.87 2.97 9.43
CA GLU A 46 -5.45 2.63 9.62
C GLU A 46 -4.85 2.00 8.35
N LEU A 47 -5.58 1.11 7.68
CA LEU A 47 -5.18 0.55 6.38
C LEU A 47 -5.04 1.61 5.29
N SER A 48 -5.86 2.66 5.31
CA SER A 48 -5.75 3.77 4.35
C SER A 48 -4.47 4.59 4.59
N VAL A 49 -4.09 4.81 5.85
CA VAL A 49 -2.81 5.45 6.20
C VAL A 49 -1.64 4.58 5.74
N LEU A 50 -1.71 3.27 5.99
CA LEU A 50 -0.70 2.32 5.57
C LEU A 50 -0.55 2.27 4.05
N GLU A 51 -1.66 2.28 3.31
CA GLU A 51 -1.65 2.29 1.84
C GLU A 51 -0.96 3.52 1.27
N ASN A 52 -1.21 4.71 1.86
CA ASN A 52 -0.52 5.93 1.48
C ASN A 52 0.99 5.84 1.73
N MET A 53 1.40 5.37 2.91
CA MET A 53 2.81 5.17 3.22
C MET A 53 3.49 4.19 2.26
N VAL A 54 2.80 3.10 1.88
CA VAL A 54 3.32 2.15 0.88
C VAL A 54 3.48 2.83 -0.49
N ASN A 55 2.52 3.64 -0.92
CA ASN A 55 2.64 4.38 -2.19
C ASN A 55 3.84 5.33 -2.17
N ASP A 56 4.04 6.08 -1.09
CA ASP A 56 5.18 7.00 -0.94
C ASP A 56 6.52 6.26 -1.01
N LEU A 57 6.63 5.12 -0.31
CA LEU A 57 7.84 4.31 -0.32
C LEU A 57 8.08 3.65 -1.69
N MET A 58 7.02 3.27 -2.40
CA MET A 58 7.12 2.78 -3.77
C MET A 58 7.66 3.85 -4.72
N ASP A 59 7.17 5.07 -4.61
CA ASP A 59 7.61 6.17 -5.48
C ASP A 59 9.07 6.55 -5.20
N GLN A 60 9.50 6.56 -3.93
CA GLN A 60 10.91 6.69 -3.57
C GLN A 60 11.77 5.54 -4.15
N THR A 61 11.26 4.31 -4.12
CA THR A 61 11.95 3.14 -4.69
C THR A 61 12.07 3.25 -6.21
N LYS A 62 11.05 3.77 -6.89
CA LYS A 62 11.11 4.05 -8.34
C LYS A 62 12.11 5.16 -8.64
N ASP A 63 12.09 6.26 -7.90
CA ASP A 63 12.99 7.39 -8.14
C ASP A 63 14.46 7.04 -7.95
N SER A 64 14.74 6.21 -6.95
CA SER A 64 16.08 5.66 -6.69
C SER A 64 16.47 4.52 -7.63
N SER A 65 15.57 4.05 -8.49
CA SER A 65 15.85 2.98 -9.45
C SER A 65 17.03 3.34 -10.37
N PRO A 66 17.97 2.40 -10.60
CA PRO A 66 19.06 2.57 -11.56
C PRO A 66 18.58 3.02 -12.93
N VAL A 67 17.40 2.57 -13.37
CA VAL A 67 16.79 2.96 -14.66
C VAL A 67 16.49 4.45 -14.69
N ASN A 68 15.89 5.00 -13.63
CA ASN A 68 15.59 6.42 -13.53
C ASN A 68 16.85 7.27 -13.35
N LYS A 69 17.89 6.71 -12.71
CA LYS A 69 19.22 7.34 -12.65
C LYS A 69 19.87 7.40 -14.04
N ILE A 70 19.82 6.32 -14.82
CA ILE A 70 20.31 6.26 -16.21
C ILE A 70 19.53 7.24 -17.10
N LYS A 71 18.20 7.28 -17.00
CA LYS A 71 17.36 8.22 -17.75
C LYS A 71 17.70 9.69 -17.45
N ARG A 72 17.92 10.03 -16.16
CA ARG A 72 18.35 11.37 -15.75
C ARG A 72 19.74 11.72 -16.30
N LEU A 73 20.68 10.78 -16.29
CA LEU A 73 22.01 10.98 -16.86
C LEU A 73 21.93 11.18 -18.39
N TYR A 74 21.20 10.31 -19.11
CA TYR A 74 21.00 10.43 -20.55
C TYR A 74 20.43 11.80 -20.95
N ASN A 75 19.40 12.27 -20.25
CA ASN A 75 18.80 13.58 -20.51
C ASN A 75 19.71 14.78 -20.19
N ARG A 76 20.73 14.61 -19.35
CA ARG A 76 21.68 15.69 -18.99
C ARG A 76 22.80 15.85 -20.02
N TYR A 77 23.15 14.77 -20.72
CA TYR A 77 24.26 14.73 -21.68
C TYR A 77 23.79 14.72 -23.15
N LYS A 78 22.53 15.08 -23.39
CA LYS A 78 21.94 15.30 -24.71
C LYS A 78 21.68 16.78 -24.90
#